data_AF-A0AA43UED1-F1
#
_entry.id   AF-A0AA43UED1-F1
#
_cell.length_a   1.000
_cell.length_b   1.000
_cell.length_c   1.000
_cell.angle_alpha   90.00
_cell.angle_beta   90.00
_cell.angle_gamma   90.00
#
_symmetry.space_group_name_H-M   'P 1'
#
loop_
_entity.id
_entity.type
_entity.pdbx_description
1 polymer ?
#
loop_
_entity_poly.entity_id
_entity_poly.type
_entity_poly.pdbx_seq_one_letter_code
_entity_poly.pdbx_strand_id
1 'polypeptide(L)'
;MSMKTDLEIAYDAEVKPIKDIAAKIGIPDDDLVPYGKYIAKIPLNELDKYKDKQDGKLILVTAITATPAGEGKTVTSIGLIQGLSKIGKNVIGALREPSLGPTFGIKGGATGGGYAQVYPMWDIDLQFTGDIPAVAAAHNLLSAMVENHIAKGNELGIDPTQIVLKKTMDMNCRELRNIV
;
A
#
# COMPACT_ATOMS: atom_id res chain seq x y z
N MET A 1 -32.71 6.47 7.67
CA MET A 1 -32.30 5.80 6.40
C MET A 1 -31.22 4.81 6.76
N SER A 2 -31.34 3.54 6.36
CA SER A 2 -30.25 2.57 6.56
C SER A 2 -29.12 2.90 5.59
N MET A 3 -27.93 3.20 6.11
CA MET A 3 -26.74 3.41 5.28
C MET A 3 -26.14 2.03 4.96
N LYS A 4 -25.83 1.79 3.69
CA LYS A 4 -25.08 0.58 3.29
C LYS A 4 -23.73 0.55 3.99
N THR A 5 -23.26 -0.64 4.33
CA THR A 5 -21.90 -0.87 4.83
C THR A 5 -20.88 -0.59 3.74
N ASP A 6 -19.62 -0.34 4.12
CA ASP A 6 -18.54 -0.08 3.16
C ASP A 6 -18.38 -1.23 2.16
N LEU A 7 -18.52 -2.48 2.64
CA LEU A 7 -18.42 -3.67 1.81
C LEU A 7 -19.57 -3.79 0.80
N GLU A 8 -20.81 -3.50 1.20
CA GLU A 8 -21.96 -3.47 0.28
C GLU A 8 -21.78 -2.40 -0.80
N ILE A 9 -21.29 -1.21 -0.43
CA ILE A 9 -20.98 -0.15 -1.39
C ILE A 9 -19.90 -0.61 -2.38
N ALA A 10 -18.87 -1.32 -1.92
CA ALA A 10 -17.81 -1.82 -2.78
C ALA A 10 -18.28 -2.92 -3.74
N TYR A 11 -19.19 -3.82 -3.30
CA TYR A 11 -19.76 -4.86 -4.15
C TYR A 11 -20.68 -4.31 -5.24
N ASP A 12 -21.45 -3.27 -4.92
CA ASP A 12 -22.38 -2.66 -5.86
C ASP A 12 -21.70 -1.69 -6.86
N ALA A 13 -20.39 -1.45 -6.69
CA ALA A 13 -19.67 -0.48 -7.50
C ALA A 13 -19.49 -0.94 -8.96
N GLU A 14 -19.88 -0.09 -9.90
CA GLU A 14 -19.53 -0.26 -11.31
C GLU A 14 -18.07 0.12 -11.55
N VAL A 15 -17.20 -0.90 -11.52
CA VAL A 15 -15.74 -0.73 -11.65
C VAL A 15 -15.27 -0.94 -13.08
N LYS A 16 -14.28 -0.15 -13.49
CA LYS A 16 -13.63 -0.28 -14.80
C LYS A 16 -12.37 -1.15 -14.70
N PRO A 17 -12.04 -1.93 -15.74
CA PRO A 17 -10.73 -2.57 -15.87
C PRO A 17 -9.59 -1.57 -15.66
N ILE A 18 -8.48 -2.01 -15.04
CA ILE A 18 -7.36 -1.12 -14.73
C ILE A 18 -6.73 -0.49 -15.98
N LYS A 19 -6.70 -1.23 -17.09
CA LYS A 19 -6.21 -0.73 -18.39
C LYS A 19 -6.99 0.49 -18.90
N ASP A 20 -8.30 0.54 -18.65
CA ASP A 20 -9.14 1.66 -19.06
C ASP A 20 -8.90 2.90 -18.18
N ILE A 21 -8.43 2.69 -16.94
CA ILE A 21 -8.01 3.76 -16.03
C ILE A 21 -6.63 4.27 -16.42
N ALA A 22 -5.67 3.37 -16.69
CA ALA A 22 -4.31 3.69 -17.11
C ALA A 22 -4.27 4.47 -18.44
N ALA A 23 -5.12 4.10 -19.40
CA ALA A 23 -5.23 4.79 -20.68
C ALA A 23 -5.57 6.29 -20.52
N LYS A 24 -6.32 6.68 -19.49
CA LYS A 24 -6.67 8.09 -19.22
C LYS A 24 -5.47 8.94 -18.81
N ILE A 25 -4.42 8.32 -18.29
CA ILE A 25 -3.18 8.98 -17.89
C ILE A 25 -2.04 8.74 -18.88
N GLY A 26 -2.36 8.17 -20.04
CA GLY A 26 -1.43 7.96 -21.15
C GLY A 26 -0.54 6.73 -21.01
N ILE A 27 -0.92 5.76 -20.17
CA ILE A 27 -0.19 4.49 -20.02
C ILE A 27 -0.94 3.40 -20.82
N PRO A 28 -0.33 2.85 -21.88
CA PRO A 28 -0.95 1.79 -22.69
C PRO A 28 -0.97 0.44 -21.95
N ASP A 29 -1.84 -0.47 -22.38
CA ASP A 29 -2.01 -1.80 -21.76
C ASP A 29 -0.71 -2.62 -21.78
N ASP A 30 0.08 -2.51 -22.86
CA ASP A 30 1.36 -3.22 -23.01
C ASP A 30 2.44 -2.77 -22.00
N ASP A 31 2.30 -1.56 -21.44
CA ASP A 31 3.21 -1.01 -20.43
C ASP A 31 2.69 -1.28 -19.00
N LEU A 32 1.66 -2.12 -18.83
CA LEU A 32 1.15 -2.56 -17.54
C LEU A 32 1.59 -3.99 -17.24
N VAL A 33 1.88 -4.27 -15.96
CA VAL A 33 2.01 -5.64 -15.45
C VAL A 33 0.74 -5.95 -14.66
N PRO A 34 -0.28 -6.60 -15.27
CA PRO A 34 -1.58 -6.79 -14.64
C PRO A 34 -1.54 -7.82 -13.50
N TYR A 35 -2.27 -7.51 -12.44
CA TYR A 35 -2.60 -8.40 -11.32
C TYR A 35 -4.12 -8.61 -11.34
N GLY A 36 -4.54 -9.58 -12.14
CA GLY A 36 -5.96 -9.75 -12.46
C GLY A 36 -6.48 -8.58 -13.31
N LYS A 37 -7.76 -8.23 -13.13
CA LYS A 37 -8.47 -7.27 -13.99
C LYS A 37 -8.40 -5.82 -13.53
N TYR A 38 -8.23 -5.59 -12.22
CA TYR A 38 -8.45 -4.29 -11.58
C TYR A 38 -7.20 -3.70 -10.92
N ILE A 39 -6.08 -4.41 -10.96
CA ILE A 39 -4.81 -3.98 -10.37
C ILE A 39 -3.70 -4.18 -11.41
N ALA A 40 -2.72 -3.29 -11.43
CA ALA A 40 -1.51 -3.45 -12.25
C ALA A 40 -0.33 -2.76 -11.57
N LYS A 41 0.88 -3.24 -11.83
CA LYS A 41 2.11 -2.50 -11.59
C LYS A 41 2.49 -1.72 -12.84
N ILE A 42 3.10 -0.56 -12.64
CA ILE A 42 3.65 0.28 -13.70
C ILE A 42 5.18 0.16 -13.64
N PRO A 43 5.85 -0.30 -14.70
CA PRO A 43 7.30 -0.34 -14.79
C PRO A 43 7.94 1.04 -14.57
N LEU A 44 9.05 1.12 -13.82
CA LEU A 44 9.69 2.40 -13.47
C LEU A 44 10.26 3.17 -14.67
N ASN A 45 10.63 2.47 -15.76
CA ASN A 45 11.08 3.09 -17.01
C ASN A 45 10.00 3.95 -17.67
N GLU A 46 8.72 3.78 -17.30
CA GLU A 46 7.65 4.70 -17.74
C GLU A 46 7.91 6.14 -17.29
N LEU A 47 8.61 6.35 -16.17
CA LEU A 47 8.98 7.69 -15.69
C LEU A 47 9.91 8.42 -16.66
N ASP A 48 10.69 7.70 -17.47
CA ASP A 48 11.62 8.30 -18.44
C ASP A 48 10.88 9.16 -19.48
N LYS A 49 9.63 8.80 -19.82
CA LYS A 49 8.76 9.54 -20.74
C LYS A 49 8.32 10.91 -20.19
N TYR A 50 8.55 11.17 -18.90
CA TYR A 50 8.08 12.38 -18.20
C TYR A 50 9.22 13.22 -17.60
N LYS A 51 10.49 12.85 -17.77
CA LYS A 51 11.65 13.56 -17.18
C LYS A 51 11.72 15.05 -17.54
N ASP A 52 11.34 15.40 -18.76
CA ASP A 52 11.38 16.79 -19.25
C ASP A 52 10.05 17.53 -19.07
N LYS A 53 9.04 16.89 -18.45
CA LYS A 53 7.74 17.51 -18.20
C LYS A 53 7.76 18.23 -16.85
N GLN A 54 7.05 19.35 -16.79
CA GLN A 54 6.83 20.06 -15.55
C GLN A 54 5.93 19.25 -14.60
N ASP A 55 6.31 19.20 -13.33
CA ASP A 55 5.49 18.60 -12.29
C ASP A 55 4.11 19.26 -12.16
N GLY A 56 3.11 18.43 -11.85
CA GLY A 56 1.77 18.89 -11.51
C GLY A 56 1.71 19.60 -10.15
N LYS A 57 0.50 19.95 -9.72
CA LYS A 57 0.29 20.47 -8.36
C LYS A 57 0.25 19.32 -7.37
N LEU A 58 1.11 19.39 -6.34
CA LEU A 58 1.11 18.45 -5.22
C LEU A 58 0.20 18.98 -4.10
N ILE A 59 -0.79 18.18 -3.71
CA ILE A 59 -1.70 18.50 -2.60
C ILE A 59 -1.48 17.45 -1.51
N LEU A 60 -1.00 17.89 -0.35
CA LEU A 60 -0.82 17.05 0.83
C LEU A 60 -2.06 17.13 1.73
N VAL A 61 -2.67 15.97 2.02
CA VAL A 61 -3.75 15.88 3.01
C VAL A 61 -3.17 15.43 4.34
N THR A 62 -3.37 16.25 5.38
CA THR A 62 -2.95 15.96 6.76
C THR A 62 -4.15 16.03 7.71
N ALA A 63 -3.92 15.64 8.97
CA ALA A 63 -4.92 15.72 10.04
C ALA A 63 -4.26 16.20 11.34
N ILE A 64 -5.09 16.58 12.30
CA ILE A 64 -4.67 16.81 13.69
C ILE A 64 -4.20 15.49 14.33
N THR A 65 -3.69 15.57 15.56
CA THR A 65 -3.38 14.39 16.38
C THR A 65 -4.59 13.47 16.46
N ALA A 66 -4.36 12.18 16.20
CA ALA A 66 -5.42 11.18 16.17
C ALA A 66 -6.11 11.04 17.55
N THR A 67 -7.42 10.91 17.51
CA THR A 67 -8.31 10.71 18.64
C THR A 67 -9.12 9.42 18.43
N PRO A 68 -9.71 8.84 19.50
CA PRO A 68 -10.58 7.68 19.36
C PRO A 68 -11.83 7.90 18.47
N ALA A 69 -12.21 9.15 18.20
CA ALA A 69 -13.36 9.47 17.36
C ALA A 69 -13.10 9.20 15.86
N GLY A 70 -11.84 9.25 15.43
CA GLY A 70 -11.44 9.00 14.05
C GLY A 70 -11.56 10.22 13.14
N GLU A 71 -10.45 10.55 12.47
CA GLU A 71 -10.31 11.85 11.77
C GLU A 71 -10.66 11.79 10.27
N GLY A 72 -10.95 10.61 9.75
CA GLY A 72 -11.38 10.45 8.35
C GLY A 72 -10.35 10.85 7.29
N LYS A 73 -9.05 10.93 7.61
CA LYS A 73 -8.01 11.42 6.68
C LYS A 73 -8.02 10.73 5.31
N THR A 74 -8.11 9.40 5.28
CA THR A 74 -8.13 8.64 4.03
C THR A 74 -9.43 8.89 3.24
N VAL A 75 -10.57 8.90 3.94
CA VAL A 75 -11.89 9.23 3.35
C VAL A 75 -11.86 10.61 2.70
N THR A 76 -11.31 11.61 3.40
CA THR A 76 -11.15 12.98 2.88
C THR A 76 -10.20 13.03 1.69
N SER A 77 -9.10 12.25 1.71
CA SER A 77 -8.15 12.20 0.60
C SER A 77 -8.82 11.65 -0.67
N ILE A 78 -9.55 10.54 -0.56
CA ILE A 78 -10.27 9.91 -1.68
C ILE A 78 -11.40 10.83 -2.16
N GLY A 79 -12.18 11.40 -1.24
CA GLY A 79 -13.25 12.34 -1.55
C GLY A 79 -12.75 13.59 -2.26
N LEU A 80 -11.58 14.12 -1.88
CA LEU A 80 -10.94 15.25 -2.56
C LEU A 80 -10.55 14.89 -4.00
N ILE A 81 -9.97 13.71 -4.21
CA ILE A 81 -9.62 13.21 -5.56
C ILE A 81 -10.89 13.08 -6.43
N GLN A 82 -11.94 12.44 -5.89
CA GLN A 82 -13.22 12.30 -6.58
C GLN A 82 -13.85 13.67 -6.91
N GLY A 83 -13.81 14.61 -5.96
CA GLY A 83 -14.33 15.97 -6.14
C GLY A 83 -13.56 16.76 -7.21
N LEU A 84 -12.23 16.73 -7.18
CA LEU A 84 -11.37 17.35 -8.19
C LEU A 84 -11.63 16.77 -9.59
N SER A 85 -11.77 15.44 -9.69
CA SER A 85 -12.13 14.79 -10.95
C SER A 85 -13.52 15.21 -11.44
N LYS A 86 -14.51 15.33 -10.54
CA LYS A 86 -15.89 15.75 -10.88
C LYS A 86 -15.96 17.18 -11.44
N ILE A 87 -15.05 18.07 -11.03
CA ILE A 87 -14.93 19.43 -11.58
C ILE A 87 -13.98 19.52 -12.79
N GLY A 88 -13.60 18.39 -13.39
CA GLY A 88 -12.83 18.31 -14.63
C GLY A 88 -11.31 18.49 -14.47
N LYS A 89 -10.76 18.35 -13.25
CA LYS A 89 -9.29 18.32 -13.07
C LYS A 89 -8.74 16.92 -13.34
N ASN A 90 -7.60 16.86 -14.02
CA ASN A 90 -6.81 15.63 -14.12
C ASN A 90 -6.06 15.45 -12.78
N VAL A 91 -6.41 14.40 -12.04
CA VAL A 91 -5.96 14.15 -10.66
C VAL A 91 -5.74 12.66 -10.44
N ILE A 92 -4.66 12.34 -9.72
CA ILE A 92 -4.32 10.98 -9.29
C ILE A 92 -4.09 11.01 -7.78
N GLY A 93 -4.52 9.95 -7.09
CA GLY A 93 -4.23 9.74 -5.68
C GLY A 93 -3.01 8.86 -5.47
N ALA A 94 -2.21 9.18 -4.45
CA ALA A 94 -1.18 8.30 -3.93
C ALA A 94 -1.49 7.99 -2.46
N LEU A 95 -1.63 6.71 -2.14
CA LEU A 95 -1.95 6.20 -0.80
C LEU A 95 -0.94 5.11 -0.41
N ARG A 96 -0.88 4.80 0.89
CA ARG A 96 -0.03 3.73 1.40
C ARG A 96 -0.81 2.42 1.39
N GLU A 97 -0.13 1.33 1.03
CA GLU A 97 -0.62 -0.02 1.27
C GLU A 97 -0.74 -0.26 2.79
N PRO A 98 -1.86 -0.82 3.27
CA PRO A 98 -2.00 -1.23 4.65
C PRO A 98 -1.21 -2.49 4.96
N SER A 99 -0.74 -2.60 6.20
CA SER A 99 -0.21 -3.85 6.74
C SER A 99 -1.34 -4.87 6.92
N LEU A 100 -1.05 -6.13 6.59
CA LEU A 100 -1.96 -7.27 6.68
C LEU A 100 -2.36 -7.57 8.14
N GLY A 101 -1.40 -7.52 9.07
CA GLY A 101 -1.61 -7.91 10.47
C GLY A 101 -2.80 -7.19 11.14
N PRO A 102 -2.88 -5.84 11.10
CA PRO A 102 -3.99 -5.06 11.64
C PRO A 102 -5.37 -5.41 11.08
N THR A 103 -5.48 -5.86 9.82
CA THR A 103 -6.74 -6.28 9.19
C THR A 103 -7.43 -7.41 9.96
N PHE A 104 -6.65 -8.29 10.60
CA PHE A 104 -7.15 -9.38 11.44
C PHE A 104 -7.23 -9.03 12.94
N GLY A 105 -7.03 -7.76 13.29
CA GLY A 105 -7.08 -7.26 14.66
C GLY A 105 -8.25 -6.31 14.89
N ILE A 106 -7.93 -5.07 15.28
CA ILE A 106 -8.92 -4.03 15.64
C ILE A 106 -9.23 -3.11 14.45
N LYS A 107 -8.30 -3.01 13.49
CA LYS A 107 -8.39 -2.02 12.42
C LYS A 107 -9.13 -2.64 11.23
N GLY A 108 -10.29 -2.10 10.89
CA GLY A 108 -10.96 -2.42 9.63
C GLY A 108 -10.17 -1.94 8.40
N GLY A 109 -10.77 -2.06 7.22
CA GLY A 109 -10.11 -1.76 5.93
C GLY A 109 -9.52 -0.35 5.87
N ALA A 110 -8.36 -0.22 5.24
CA ALA A 110 -7.62 1.06 5.17
C ALA A 110 -7.87 1.83 3.87
N THR A 111 -8.84 1.39 3.07
CA THR A 111 -9.10 1.84 1.70
C THR A 111 -10.12 2.97 1.61
N GLY A 112 -10.49 3.61 2.73
CA GLY A 112 -11.46 4.70 2.77
C GLY A 112 -12.70 4.33 3.58
N GLY A 113 -13.87 4.82 3.15
CA GLY A 113 -15.14 4.56 3.81
C GLY A 113 -16.30 5.29 3.12
N GLY A 114 -17.52 4.77 3.29
CA GLY A 114 -18.72 5.24 2.60
C GLY A 114 -18.56 5.18 1.08
N TYR A 115 -18.92 6.24 0.37
CA TYR A 115 -18.75 6.34 -1.09
C TYR A 115 -17.36 6.82 -1.53
N ALA A 116 -16.45 7.05 -0.58
CA ALA A 116 -15.07 7.45 -0.82
C ALA A 116 -14.13 6.29 -0.48
N GLN A 117 -14.05 5.32 -1.40
CA GLN A 117 -13.25 4.10 -1.26
C GLN A 117 -12.30 3.89 -2.45
N VAL A 118 -11.27 3.08 -2.24
CA VAL A 118 -10.43 2.49 -3.28
C VAL A 118 -10.80 1.02 -3.47
N TYR A 119 -11.00 0.64 -4.72
CA TYR A 119 -11.33 -0.73 -5.13
C TYR A 119 -10.13 -1.39 -5.83
N PRO A 120 -9.92 -2.71 -5.70
CA PRO A 120 -10.65 -3.67 -4.85
C PRO A 120 -10.12 -3.71 -3.42
N MET A 121 -11.01 -3.48 -2.44
CA MET A 121 -10.63 -3.37 -1.02
C MET A 121 -10.00 -4.65 -0.47
N TRP A 122 -10.58 -5.81 -0.77
CA TRP A 122 -10.12 -7.10 -0.23
C TRP A 122 -8.72 -7.47 -0.72
N ASP A 123 -8.35 -7.14 -1.96
CA ASP A 123 -7.01 -7.40 -2.44
C ASP A 123 -6.02 -6.46 -1.74
N ILE A 124 -6.36 -5.17 -1.63
CA ILE A 124 -5.51 -4.14 -0.99
C ILE A 124 -5.27 -4.43 0.50
N ASP A 125 -6.30 -4.84 1.23
CA ASP A 125 -6.20 -5.13 2.68
C ASP A 125 -5.55 -6.50 2.98
N LEU A 126 -5.28 -7.31 1.95
CA LEU A 126 -4.66 -8.63 2.06
C LEU A 126 -3.25 -8.68 1.44
N GLN A 127 -3.06 -9.46 0.38
CA GLN A 127 -1.73 -9.67 -0.25
C GLN A 127 -1.41 -8.62 -1.31
N PHE A 128 -2.41 -7.86 -1.74
CA PHE A 128 -2.36 -6.89 -2.81
C PHE A 128 -1.54 -7.38 -4.01
N THR A 129 -0.36 -6.80 -4.23
CA THR A 129 0.56 -7.20 -5.32
C THR A 129 1.83 -7.89 -4.83
N GLY A 130 1.90 -8.24 -3.54
CA GLY A 130 3.01 -8.95 -2.93
C GLY A 130 4.18 -8.06 -2.45
N ASP A 131 3.97 -6.75 -2.33
CA ASP A 131 5.04 -5.79 -2.00
C ASP A 131 5.55 -5.97 -0.57
N ILE A 132 4.65 -6.02 0.42
CA ILE A 132 5.05 -6.25 1.82
C ILE A 132 5.74 -7.63 1.99
N PRO A 133 5.23 -8.74 1.43
CA PRO A 133 5.95 -10.01 1.39
C PRO A 133 7.35 -9.92 0.79
N ALA A 134 7.53 -9.17 -0.31
CA ALA A 134 8.85 -8.97 -0.93
C ALA A 134 9.80 -8.20 -0.01
N VAL A 135 9.32 -7.14 0.66
CA VAL A 135 10.09 -6.39 1.66
C VAL A 135 10.49 -7.30 2.82
N ALA A 136 9.56 -8.11 3.34
CA ALA A 136 9.84 -9.04 4.43
C ALA A 136 10.87 -10.11 4.02
N ALA A 137 10.77 -10.65 2.80
CA ALA A 137 11.73 -11.61 2.28
C ALA A 137 13.14 -11.02 2.17
N ALA A 138 13.28 -9.81 1.62
CA ALA A 138 14.56 -9.13 1.51
C ALA A 138 15.17 -8.83 2.90
N HIS A 139 14.35 -8.34 3.83
CA HIS A 139 14.75 -8.05 5.21
C HIS A 139 15.26 -9.30 5.93
N ASN A 140 14.50 -10.40 5.83
CA ASN A 140 14.84 -11.66 6.49
C ASN A 140 16.02 -12.38 5.84
N LEU A 141 16.22 -12.22 4.52
CA LEU A 141 17.41 -12.71 3.83
C LEU A 141 18.67 -12.07 4.41
N LEU A 142 18.68 -10.74 4.60
CA LEU A 142 19.83 -10.05 5.21
C LEU A 142 20.08 -10.55 6.64
N SER A 143 19.04 -10.69 7.46
CA SER A 143 19.16 -11.27 8.81
C SER A 143 19.76 -12.67 8.78
N ALA A 144 19.30 -13.54 7.88
CA ALA A 144 19.81 -14.90 7.73
C ALA A 144 21.27 -14.93 7.23
N MET A 145 21.67 -13.99 6.35
CA MET A 145 23.05 -13.88 5.89
C MET A 145 24.01 -13.49 7.02
N VAL A 146 23.58 -12.61 7.93
CA VAL A 146 24.36 -12.23 9.13
C VAL A 146 24.58 -13.44 10.03
N GLU A 147 23.52 -14.20 10.33
CA GLU A 147 23.60 -15.43 11.13
C GLU A 147 24.52 -16.47 10.48
N ASN A 148 24.38 -16.68 9.16
CA ASN A 148 25.23 -17.60 8.41
C ASN A 148 26.70 -17.16 8.40
N HIS A 149 26.99 -15.86 8.31
CA HIS A 149 28.36 -15.33 8.39
C HIS A 149 29.01 -15.61 9.74
N ILE A 150 28.28 -15.39 10.83
CA ILE A 150 28.76 -15.68 12.19
C ILE A 150 29.02 -17.18 12.35
N ALA A 151 28.10 -18.03 11.88
CA ALA A 151 28.23 -19.48 11.96
C ALA A 151 29.40 -20.04 11.12
N LYS A 152 29.82 -19.34 10.06
CA LYS A 152 30.87 -19.79 9.12
C LYS A 152 32.26 -19.20 9.37
N GLY A 153 32.53 -18.76 10.59
CA GLY A 153 33.87 -18.32 11.01
C GLY A 153 33.96 -16.84 11.36
N ASN A 154 32.88 -16.08 11.15
CA ASN A 154 32.76 -14.69 11.62
C ASN A 154 33.99 -13.82 11.32
N GLU A 155 34.47 -13.83 10.08
CA GLU A 155 35.69 -13.10 9.68
C GLU A 155 35.61 -11.58 9.91
N LEU A 156 34.39 -11.06 10.08
CA LEU A 156 34.12 -9.65 10.35
C LEU A 156 34.12 -9.31 11.86
N GLY A 157 34.28 -10.30 12.74
CA GLY A 157 34.29 -10.10 14.19
C GLY A 157 32.99 -9.53 14.74
N ILE A 158 31.84 -9.90 14.16
CA ILE A 158 30.52 -9.42 14.60
C ILE A 158 30.22 -9.98 15.98
N ASP A 159 29.93 -9.11 16.95
CA ASP A 159 29.43 -9.50 18.27
C ASP A 159 27.93 -9.87 18.17
N PRO A 160 27.55 -11.15 18.39
CA PRO A 160 26.16 -11.57 18.29
C PRO A 160 25.21 -10.87 19.26
N THR A 161 25.73 -10.32 20.37
CA THR A 161 24.94 -9.61 21.38
C THR A 161 24.57 -8.17 20.99
N GLN A 162 25.22 -7.64 19.94
CA GLN A 162 25.03 -6.26 19.47
C GLN A 162 24.28 -6.19 18.12
N ILE A 163 23.71 -7.30 17.65
CA ILE A 163 22.94 -7.31 16.40
C ILE A 163 21.60 -6.62 16.63
N VAL A 164 21.41 -5.48 15.97
CA VAL A 164 20.15 -4.71 16.03
C VAL A 164 19.15 -5.11 14.95
N LEU A 165 19.61 -5.78 13.88
CA LEU A 165 18.75 -6.22 12.78
C LEU A 165 17.94 -7.46 13.20
N LYS A 166 16.66 -7.26 13.49
CA LYS A 166 15.71 -8.33 13.83
C LYS A 166 15.11 -8.96 12.59
N LYS A 167 14.48 -10.13 12.71
CA LYS A 167 13.57 -10.65 11.67
C LYS A 167 12.25 -9.88 11.69
N THR A 168 11.52 -9.90 10.57
CA THR A 168 10.24 -9.21 10.41
C THR A 168 9.17 -10.13 9.83
N MET A 169 7.91 -9.85 10.15
CA MET A 169 6.74 -10.49 9.55
C MET A 169 5.57 -9.51 9.57
N ASP A 170 4.70 -9.59 8.58
CA ASP A 170 3.50 -8.75 8.52
C ASP A 170 2.31 -9.41 9.24
N MET A 171 2.48 -9.69 10.53
CA MET A 171 1.45 -10.29 11.39
C MET A 171 1.51 -9.69 12.79
N ASN A 172 0.35 -9.62 13.44
CA ASN A 172 0.27 -9.21 14.85
C ASN A 172 0.68 -10.38 15.77
N CYS A 173 1.98 -10.65 15.88
CA CYS A 173 2.52 -11.72 16.71
C CYS A 173 3.34 -11.15 17.88
N ARG A 174 2.75 -11.13 19.08
CA ARG A 174 3.41 -10.59 20.28
C ARG A 174 4.51 -11.51 20.79
N GLU A 175 4.36 -12.80 20.55
CA GLU A 175 5.25 -13.87 20.98
C GLU A 175 6.69 -13.67 20.45
N LEU A 176 6.84 -13.06 19.27
CA LEU A 176 8.14 -12.83 18.64
C LEU A 176 8.83 -11.52 19.03
N ARG A 177 8.29 -10.75 19.97
CA ARG A 177 8.91 -9.46 20.39
C ARG A 177 10.30 -9.65 21.01
N ASN A 178 10.46 -10.72 21.79
CA ASN A 178 11.68 -11.09 22.48
C ASN A 178 11.89 -12.60 22.33
N ILE A 179 12.88 -12.99 21.55
CA ILE A 179 13.29 -14.38 21.31
C ILE A 179 14.77 -14.53 21.65
N VAL A 180 15.22 -15.78 21.84
CA VAL A 180 16.64 -16.14 22.02
C VAL A 180 17.16 -16.73 20.73
#